data_AF-A0A090WLF5-F1
#
_entry.id   AF-A0A090WLF5-F1
#
_cell.length_a   1.000
_cell.length_b   1.000
_cell.length_c   1.000
_cell.angle_alpha   90.00
_cell.angle_beta   90.00
_cell.angle_gamma   90.00
#
_symmetry.space_group_name_H-M   'P 1'
#
loop_
_entity.id
_entity.type
_entity.pdbx_description
1 polymer ?
#
loop_
_entity_poly.entity_id
_entity_poly.type
_entity_poly.pdbx_seq_one_letter_code
_entity_poly.pdbx_strand_id
1 'polypeptide(L)'
;MAYRFDAGGKSIVISGDLSYSESLPTLAKQADYLIIDSGGAIEEGKANNRTGKSKNRGNKEHAHVNLDESSRMANEAQVKNLVLTHLNFNNVDEVATSKALKENYSGSIFYAEDLMTFPKAQNNTNTPTQITKKAKNSQAPNFEKMLKRLDTNKDGKIAITESKGKLKENFDKRDANKDGFIAENEFGRGK
;
A
#
# COMPACT_ATOMS: atom_id res chain seq x y z
N MET A 1 -7.56 -9.44 24.14
CA MET A 1 -7.16 -8.39 25.11
C MET A 1 -6.15 -7.50 24.40
N ALA A 2 -6.22 -6.18 24.61
CA ALA A 2 -5.29 -5.22 24.00
C ALA A 2 -4.30 -4.67 25.04
N TYR A 3 -3.12 -4.27 24.59
CA TYR A 3 -2.05 -3.74 25.43
C TYR A 3 -1.53 -2.41 24.87
N ARG A 4 -1.22 -1.48 25.77
CA ARG A 4 -0.56 -0.22 25.47
C ARG A 4 0.79 -0.15 26.18
N PHE A 5 1.79 0.33 25.46
CA PHE A 5 3.14 0.54 25.93
C PHE A 5 3.53 2.00 25.70
N ASP A 6 3.92 2.69 26.75
CA ASP A 6 4.43 4.07 26.69
C ASP A 6 5.89 4.09 27.16
N ALA A 7 6.80 4.54 26.32
CA ALA A 7 8.24 4.60 26.62
C ALA A 7 8.94 5.68 25.79
N GLY A 8 9.81 6.46 26.42
CA GLY A 8 10.63 7.47 25.71
C GLY A 8 9.82 8.50 24.93
N GLY A 9 8.63 8.87 25.43
CA GLY A 9 7.72 9.80 24.76
C GLY A 9 7.00 9.21 23.54
N LYS A 10 7.10 7.90 23.32
CA LYS A 10 6.38 7.17 22.27
C LYS A 10 5.38 6.21 22.87
N SER A 11 4.36 5.89 22.08
CA SER A 11 3.22 5.07 22.48
C SER A 11 2.84 4.07 21.39
N ILE A 12 2.70 2.80 21.78
CA ILE A 12 2.33 1.70 20.88
C ILE A 12 1.17 0.94 21.51
N VAL A 13 0.15 0.64 20.72
CA VAL A 13 -0.96 -0.22 21.12
C VAL A 13 -1.02 -1.45 20.22
N ILE A 14 -1.18 -2.63 20.83
CA ILE A 14 -1.34 -3.91 20.15
C ILE A 14 -2.70 -4.47 20.54
N SER A 15 -3.61 -4.66 19.58
CA SER A 15 -4.97 -5.12 19.86
C SER A 15 -5.06 -6.62 20.18
N GLY A 16 -4.14 -7.42 19.63
CA GLY A 16 -4.33 -8.86 19.46
C GLY A 16 -5.47 -9.16 18.48
N ASP A 17 -6.03 -10.36 18.56
CA ASP A 17 -7.24 -10.73 17.81
C ASP A 17 -8.43 -9.95 18.36
N LEU A 18 -9.17 -9.28 17.46
CA LEU A 18 -10.09 -8.23 17.86
C LEU A 18 -11.39 -8.29 17.05
N SER A 19 -12.50 -8.38 17.77
CA SER A 19 -13.82 -7.89 17.33
C SER A 19 -13.99 -6.43 17.77
N TYR A 20 -14.84 -5.65 17.10
CA TYR A 20 -15.05 -4.22 17.43
C TYR A 20 -15.20 -3.97 18.94
N SER A 21 -14.54 -2.93 19.45
CA SER A 21 -14.52 -2.59 20.87
C SER A 21 -14.54 -1.09 21.10
N GLU A 22 -15.54 -0.60 21.82
CA GLU A 22 -15.64 0.82 22.22
C GLU A 22 -14.53 1.26 23.18
N SER A 23 -13.87 0.31 23.86
CA SER A 23 -12.78 0.61 24.79
C SER A 23 -11.42 0.78 24.09
N LEU A 24 -11.24 0.24 22.88
CA LEU A 24 -9.98 0.32 22.16
C LEU A 24 -9.60 1.75 21.79
N PRO A 25 -10.51 2.61 21.26
CA PRO A 25 -10.17 4.00 20.97
C PRO A 25 -9.67 4.76 22.18
N THR A 26 -10.29 4.52 23.35
CA THR A 26 -9.86 5.13 24.62
C THR A 26 -8.46 4.67 25.01
N LEU A 27 -8.16 3.37 24.92
CA LEU A 27 -6.83 2.83 25.21
C LEU A 27 -5.78 3.38 24.24
N ALA A 28 -6.09 3.43 22.94
CA ALA A 28 -5.19 3.84 21.87
C ALA A 28 -5.08 5.36 21.66
N LYS A 29 -5.72 6.16 22.52
CA LYS A 29 -5.78 7.61 22.36
C LYS A 29 -4.39 8.22 22.16
N GLN A 30 -4.23 8.91 21.03
CA GLN A 30 -3.04 9.61 20.55
C GLN A 30 -1.80 8.72 20.43
N ALA A 31 -1.98 7.41 20.25
CA ALA A 31 -0.86 6.50 20.09
C ALA A 31 -0.05 6.80 18.81
N ASP A 32 1.27 6.61 18.85
CA ASP A 32 2.09 6.72 17.64
C ASP A 32 1.80 5.56 16.69
N TYR A 33 1.58 4.35 17.22
CA TYR A 33 1.27 3.16 16.45
C TYR A 33 0.10 2.39 17.06
N LEU A 34 -0.85 2.01 16.21
CA LEU A 34 -1.88 1.01 16.53
C LEU A 34 -1.67 -0.20 15.63
N ILE A 35 -1.23 -1.31 16.23
CA ILE A 35 -1.07 -2.61 15.58
C ILE A 35 -2.37 -3.39 15.80
N ILE A 36 -3.08 -3.66 14.71
CA ILE A 36 -4.43 -4.21 14.73
C ILE A 36 -4.60 -5.33 13.69
N ASP A 37 -5.50 -6.26 13.97
CA ASP A 37 -5.96 -7.25 13.00
C ASP A 37 -6.36 -6.56 11.67
N SER A 38 -6.04 -7.21 10.55
CA SER A 38 -6.20 -6.76 9.17
C SER A 38 -7.60 -6.30 8.79
N GLY A 39 -8.61 -6.69 9.56
CA GLY A 39 -9.97 -6.25 9.33
C GLY A 39 -10.60 -6.80 8.05
N GLY A 40 -10.12 -7.94 7.55
CA GLY A 40 -10.51 -8.43 6.23
C GLY A 40 -9.91 -7.61 5.09
N ALA A 41 -8.61 -7.34 5.18
CA ALA A 41 -7.81 -6.79 4.09
C ALA A 41 -8.09 -7.50 2.76
N ILE A 42 -7.91 -6.79 1.65
CA ILE A 42 -8.26 -7.28 0.32
C ILE A 42 -7.04 -8.03 -0.26
N GLU A 43 -7.25 -9.27 -0.70
CA GLU A 43 -6.20 -10.09 -1.33
C GLU A 43 -6.02 -9.72 -2.81
N GLU A 44 -4.78 -9.64 -3.28
CA GLU A 44 -4.50 -9.41 -4.70
C GLU A 44 -5.05 -10.54 -5.60
N GLY A 45 -5.63 -10.16 -6.74
CA GLY A 45 -6.04 -11.13 -7.77
C GLY A 45 -7.40 -11.82 -7.54
N LYS A 46 -8.07 -11.60 -6.41
CA LYS A 46 -9.50 -11.93 -6.30
C LYS A 46 -10.31 -10.87 -7.02
N ALA A 47 -10.95 -11.25 -8.12
CA ALA A 47 -11.91 -10.41 -8.83
C ALA A 47 -12.91 -9.84 -7.83
N ASN A 48 -12.93 -8.52 -7.68
CA ASN A 48 -13.86 -7.79 -6.84
C ASN A 48 -15.30 -7.99 -7.36
N ASN A 49 -15.91 -9.14 -7.10
CA ASN A 49 -17.36 -9.31 -7.10
C ASN A 49 -17.97 -8.69 -5.82
N ARG A 50 -17.50 -7.49 -5.47
CA ARG A 50 -18.15 -6.58 -4.53
C ARG A 50 -18.63 -5.35 -5.30
N THR A 51 -19.27 -5.57 -6.45
CA THR A 51 -20.27 -4.65 -7.00
C THR A 51 -21.53 -4.73 -6.13
N GLY A 52 -21.44 -4.11 -4.97
CA GLY A 52 -22.59 -3.95 -4.09
C GLY A 52 -22.22 -2.93 -3.05
N LYS A 53 -22.95 -1.80 -3.05
CA LYS A 53 -23.20 -1.00 -1.85
C LYS A 53 -23.15 -1.96 -0.67
N SER A 54 -22.24 -1.72 0.28
CA SER A 54 -22.21 -2.45 1.54
C SER A 54 -23.63 -2.44 2.08
N LYS A 55 -24.35 -3.55 1.88
CA LYS A 55 -25.63 -3.75 2.54
C LYS A 55 -25.23 -3.76 3.99
N ASN A 56 -25.77 -2.82 4.77
CA ASN A 56 -25.84 -2.88 6.22
C ASN A 56 -26.16 -4.34 6.61
N ARG A 57 -25.11 -5.12 6.88
CA ARG A 57 -25.24 -6.45 7.44
C ARG A 57 -25.34 -6.17 8.92
N GLY A 58 -26.57 -5.89 9.34
CA GLY A 58 -26.91 -5.67 10.74
C GLY A 58 -26.38 -6.80 11.61
N ASN A 59 -25.97 -6.42 12.83
CA ASN A 59 -25.77 -7.23 14.03
C ASN A 59 -25.56 -8.74 13.82
N LYS A 60 -24.60 -9.12 12.99
CA LYS A 60 -23.93 -10.41 13.15
C LYS A 60 -22.66 -10.10 13.91
N GLU A 61 -22.50 -10.71 15.07
CA GLU A 61 -21.23 -10.75 15.79
C GLU A 61 -20.18 -11.32 14.82
N HIS A 62 -19.41 -10.43 14.20
CA HIS A 62 -18.26 -10.83 13.40
C HIS A 62 -17.12 -11.05 14.41
N ALA A 63 -16.54 -12.25 14.38
CA ALA A 63 -15.42 -12.60 15.27
C ALA A 63 -14.20 -11.69 15.05
N HIS A 64 -14.11 -11.03 13.89
CA HIS A 64 -13.04 -10.11 13.51
C HIS A 64 -13.62 -8.77 13.07
N VAL A 65 -12.89 -7.70 13.40
CA VAL A 65 -13.13 -6.34 12.92
C VAL A 65 -13.16 -6.30 11.39
N ASN A 66 -13.84 -5.33 10.79
CA ASN A 66 -13.75 -5.05 9.35
C ASN A 66 -12.95 -3.75 9.05
N LEU A 67 -12.59 -3.48 7.80
CA LEU A 67 -11.81 -2.29 7.40
C LEU A 67 -12.47 -0.95 7.79
N ASP A 68 -13.81 -0.85 7.75
CA ASP A 68 -14.52 0.37 8.15
C ASP A 68 -14.44 0.57 9.68
N GLU A 69 -14.63 -0.50 10.45
CA GLU A 69 -14.52 -0.48 11.91
C GLU A 69 -13.08 -0.19 12.39
N SER A 70 -12.07 -0.83 11.78
CA SER A 70 -10.67 -0.64 12.15
C SER A 70 -10.20 0.80 11.86
N SER A 71 -10.59 1.35 10.71
CA SER A 71 -10.27 2.73 10.34
C SER A 71 -10.97 3.75 11.23
N ARG A 72 -12.24 3.52 11.59
CA ARG A 72 -12.97 4.38 12.53
C ARG A 72 -12.34 4.39 13.91
N MET A 73 -12.04 3.21 14.47
CA MET A 73 -11.38 3.13 15.79
C MET A 73 -10.02 3.82 15.79
N ALA A 74 -9.23 3.65 14.72
CA ALA A 74 -7.94 4.32 14.58
C ALA A 74 -8.10 5.85 14.51
N ASN A 75 -9.11 6.34 13.78
CA ASN A 75 -9.39 7.76 13.65
C ASN A 75 -9.90 8.38 14.95
N GLU A 76 -10.83 7.71 15.63
CA GLU A 76 -11.36 8.14 16.94
C GLU A 76 -10.27 8.20 18.00
N ALA A 77 -9.36 7.22 17.98
CA ALA A 77 -8.15 7.23 18.80
C ALA A 77 -7.14 8.30 18.39
N GLN A 78 -7.26 8.92 17.21
CA GLN A 78 -6.31 9.88 16.65
C GLN A 78 -4.89 9.32 16.55
N VAL A 79 -4.75 8.05 16.17
CA VAL A 79 -3.43 7.42 16.05
C VAL A 79 -2.70 7.90 14.80
N LYS A 80 -1.38 8.05 14.88
CA LYS A 80 -0.58 8.56 13.76
C LYS A 80 -0.37 7.51 12.67
N ASN A 81 -0.13 6.27 13.09
CA ASN A 81 0.18 5.15 12.22
C ASN A 81 -0.70 3.95 12.57
N LEU A 82 -1.48 3.48 11.60
CA LEU A 82 -2.24 2.23 11.66
C LEU A 82 -1.44 1.13 10.99
N VAL A 83 -1.22 0.01 11.69
CA VAL A 83 -0.45 -1.14 11.19
C VAL A 83 -1.37 -2.36 11.17
N LEU A 84 -1.69 -2.85 9.98
CA LEU A 84 -2.49 -4.06 9.79
C LEU A 84 -1.63 -5.31 9.89
N THR A 85 -2.00 -6.24 10.77
CA THR A 85 -1.36 -7.55 10.94
C THR A 85 -2.38 -8.69 10.80
N HIS A 86 -2.00 -9.93 11.10
CA HIS A 86 -2.88 -11.10 11.03
C HIS A 86 -3.50 -11.29 9.62
N LEU A 87 -2.66 -11.17 8.58
CA LEU A 87 -3.06 -11.33 7.19
C LEU A 87 -3.18 -12.82 6.84
N ASN A 88 -4.36 -13.22 6.35
CA ASN A 88 -4.64 -14.62 5.99
C ASN A 88 -4.05 -15.05 4.63
N PHE A 89 -3.31 -14.17 3.98
CA PHE A 89 -2.78 -14.36 2.63
C PHE A 89 -1.50 -13.53 2.45
N ASN A 90 -0.68 -13.94 1.49
CA ASN A 90 0.68 -13.39 1.32
C ASN A 90 0.70 -12.05 0.57
N ASN A 91 -0.30 -11.77 -0.26
CA ASN A 91 -0.32 -10.58 -1.11
C ASN A 91 -1.59 -9.75 -0.84
N VAL A 92 -1.41 -8.58 -0.23
CA VAL A 92 -2.48 -7.61 0.01
C VAL A 92 -2.57 -6.66 -1.16
N ASP A 93 -3.79 -6.43 -1.66
CA ASP A 93 -4.08 -5.28 -2.51
C ASP A 93 -4.05 -4.02 -1.63
N GLU A 94 -2.84 -3.50 -1.42
CA GLU A 94 -2.60 -2.33 -0.57
C GLU A 94 -3.34 -1.10 -1.11
N VAL A 95 -3.55 -1.00 -2.43
CA VAL A 95 -4.24 0.14 -3.04
C VAL A 95 -5.72 0.11 -2.69
N ALA A 96 -6.40 -1.02 -2.92
CA ALA A 96 -7.81 -1.17 -2.61
C ALA A 96 -8.05 -1.13 -1.09
N THR A 97 -7.20 -1.79 -0.31
CA THR A 97 -7.32 -1.83 1.15
C THR A 97 -7.09 -0.45 1.76
N SER A 98 -6.03 0.26 1.34
CA SER A 98 -5.77 1.63 1.82
C SER A 98 -6.88 2.59 1.40
N LYS A 99 -7.44 2.43 0.20
CA LYS A 99 -8.57 3.26 -0.25
C LYS A 99 -9.77 3.09 0.68
N ALA A 100 -10.14 1.85 1.02
CA ALA A 100 -11.25 1.58 1.92
C ALA A 100 -11.01 2.16 3.33
N LEU A 101 -9.80 2.02 3.87
CA LEU A 101 -9.44 2.57 5.18
C LEU A 101 -9.45 4.12 5.19
N LYS A 102 -9.00 4.74 4.09
CA LYS A 102 -8.91 6.20 3.96
C LYS A 102 -10.27 6.92 3.89
N GLU A 103 -11.37 6.19 3.73
CA GLU A 103 -12.71 6.77 3.87
C GLU A 103 -12.96 7.30 5.29
N ASN A 104 -12.35 6.68 6.33
CA ASN A 104 -12.52 7.10 7.72
C ASN A 104 -11.22 7.50 8.43
N TYR A 105 -10.05 7.23 7.86
CA TYR A 105 -8.76 7.42 8.55
C TYR A 105 -7.76 8.22 7.71
N SER A 106 -7.19 9.26 8.31
CA SER A 106 -6.26 10.19 7.64
C SER A 106 -4.78 9.96 7.96
N GLY A 107 -4.47 9.09 8.92
CA GLY A 107 -3.09 8.79 9.30
C GLY A 107 -2.38 7.86 8.32
N SER A 108 -1.14 7.49 8.67
CA SER A 108 -0.36 6.56 7.85
C SER A 108 -0.84 5.13 8.01
N ILE A 109 -0.88 4.38 6.91
CA ILE A 109 -1.28 2.97 6.93
C ILE A 109 -0.07 2.13 6.54
N PHE A 110 0.17 1.08 7.31
CA PHE A 110 1.20 0.08 7.06
C PHE A 110 0.60 -1.32 7.04
N TYR A 111 1.15 -2.17 6.19
CA TYR A 111 0.88 -3.60 6.17
C TYR A 111 2.07 -4.29 6.82
N ALA A 112 1.82 -5.06 7.88
CA ALA A 112 2.88 -5.74 8.61
C ALA A 112 3.49 -6.84 7.74
N GLU A 113 4.81 -6.88 7.72
CA GLU A 113 5.60 -7.94 7.10
C GLU A 113 6.42 -8.64 8.19
N ASP A 114 6.79 -9.89 7.95
CA ASP A 114 7.72 -10.60 8.82
C ASP A 114 9.02 -9.81 8.97
N LEU A 115 9.49 -9.70 10.22
CA LEU A 115 10.70 -8.94 10.58
C LEU A 115 10.63 -7.42 10.29
N MET A 116 9.45 -6.87 10.05
CA MET A 116 9.26 -5.44 9.87
C MET A 116 9.74 -4.65 11.11
N THR A 117 10.51 -3.60 10.88
CA THR A 117 11.01 -2.70 11.93
C THR A 117 10.50 -1.28 11.75
N PHE A 118 10.25 -0.59 12.85
CA PHE A 118 9.91 0.84 12.89
C PHE A 118 11.01 1.66 13.60
N PRO A 119 11.19 2.96 13.29
CA PRO A 119 10.39 3.76 12.36
C PRO A 119 10.68 3.43 10.89
N LYS A 120 9.61 3.19 10.11
CA LYS A 120 9.70 3.07 8.64
C LYS A 120 9.67 4.50 8.08
N ALA A 121 10.55 4.83 7.14
CA ALA A 121 10.52 6.13 6.49
C ALA A 121 9.12 6.36 5.91
N GLN A 122 8.44 7.42 6.33
CA GLN A 122 7.17 7.81 5.73
C GLN A 122 7.47 8.27 4.31
N ASN A 123 7.17 7.42 3.33
CA ASN A 123 6.99 7.90 1.97
C ASN A 123 5.69 8.72 1.98
N ASN A 124 5.80 10.02 2.25
CA ASN A 124 4.74 10.99 2.02
C ASN A 124 4.43 11.02 0.52
N THR A 125 3.68 10.04 0.02
CA THR A 125 3.15 10.07 -1.34
C THR A 125 1.81 10.79 -1.31
N ASN A 126 1.88 12.12 -1.38
CA ASN A 126 1.00 12.82 -2.32
C ASN A 126 1.44 12.31 -3.72
N THR A 127 0.69 11.32 -4.21
CA THR A 127 0.67 10.59 -5.51
C THR A 127 1.51 11.12 -6.69
N PRO A 128 2.02 10.29 -7.64
CA PRO A 128 1.48 8.97 -8.01
C PRO A 128 2.48 7.80 -8.22
N THR A 129 2.05 6.61 -7.80
CA THR A 129 2.25 5.28 -8.41
C THR A 129 3.67 4.70 -8.59
N GLN A 130 3.72 3.38 -8.31
CA GLN A 130 4.74 2.35 -8.63
C GLN A 130 5.74 2.12 -7.48
N ILE A 131 5.92 0.90 -6.96
CA ILE A 131 6.16 -0.35 -7.69
C ILE A 131 5.57 -1.54 -6.91
N THR A 132 4.79 -2.40 -7.58
CA THR A 132 5.09 -3.85 -7.67
C THR A 132 4.30 -4.50 -8.81
N LYS A 133 4.98 -5.46 -9.43
CA LYS A 133 4.72 -6.08 -10.73
C LYS A 133 3.61 -7.12 -10.63
N LYS A 134 2.70 -7.21 -11.63
CA LYS A 134 2.69 -8.31 -12.63
C LYS A 134 1.49 -8.33 -13.61
N ALA A 135 1.82 -8.78 -14.82
CA ALA A 135 1.06 -9.66 -15.73
C ALA A 135 0.16 -9.09 -16.85
N LYS A 136 0.86 -8.79 -17.97
CA LYS A 136 0.58 -9.20 -19.37
C LYS A 136 -0.86 -9.16 -19.93
N ASN A 137 -1.06 -8.28 -20.92
CA ASN A 137 -1.15 -8.73 -22.32
C ASN A 137 -1.03 -7.53 -23.28
N SER A 138 -0.03 -7.55 -24.17
CA SER A 138 -0.15 -7.20 -25.60
C SER A 138 1.23 -6.98 -26.22
N GLN A 139 1.36 -7.43 -27.47
CA GLN A 139 2.57 -7.57 -28.26
C GLN A 139 3.28 -6.23 -28.51
N ALA A 140 4.47 -6.04 -27.95
CA ALA A 140 5.47 -5.03 -28.32
C ALA A 140 6.85 -5.49 -27.79
N PRO A 141 7.98 -5.10 -28.40
CA PRO A 141 9.31 -5.53 -27.95
C PRO A 141 9.49 -5.20 -26.46
N ASN A 142 9.70 -6.26 -25.67
CA ASN A 142 9.56 -6.28 -24.22
C ASN A 142 10.52 -5.27 -23.54
N PHE A 143 10.00 -4.17 -22.99
CA PHE A 143 10.75 -3.18 -22.21
C PHE A 143 11.62 -3.87 -21.15
N GLU A 144 11.09 -4.91 -20.53
CA GLU A 144 11.78 -5.72 -19.53
C GLU A 144 13.11 -6.32 -20.05
N LYS A 145 13.15 -6.75 -21.30
CA LYS A 145 14.37 -7.28 -21.93
C LYS A 145 15.37 -6.18 -22.24
N MET A 146 14.90 -4.96 -22.49
CA MET A 146 15.73 -3.81 -22.79
C MET A 146 16.30 -3.20 -21.50
N LEU A 147 15.47 -3.07 -20.47
CA LEU A 147 15.84 -2.63 -19.13
C LEU A 147 16.97 -3.52 -18.58
N LYS A 148 16.81 -4.84 -18.61
CA LYS A 148 17.86 -5.80 -18.21
C LYS A 148 19.21 -5.65 -18.93
N ARG A 149 19.24 -4.97 -20.08
CA ARG A 149 20.46 -4.77 -20.89
C ARG A 149 21.08 -3.38 -20.75
N LEU A 150 20.31 -2.37 -20.36
CA LEU A 150 20.73 -0.97 -20.40
C LEU A 150 20.69 -0.30 -19.01
N ASP A 151 19.78 -0.70 -18.13
CA ASP A 151 19.65 -0.23 -16.75
C ASP A 151 20.85 -0.69 -15.92
N THR A 152 21.89 0.16 -15.89
CA THR A 152 23.19 -0.15 -15.28
C THR A 152 23.18 0.18 -13.81
N ASN A 153 22.49 1.25 -13.44
CA ASN A 153 22.32 1.70 -12.04
C ASN A 153 21.17 0.97 -11.31
N LYS A 154 20.37 0.16 -12.00
CA LYS A 154 19.24 -0.64 -11.45
C LYS A 154 18.15 0.22 -10.83
N ASP A 155 17.94 1.41 -11.37
CA ASP A 155 16.88 2.32 -10.90
C ASP A 155 15.51 1.99 -11.52
N GLY A 156 15.45 1.00 -12.42
CA GLY A 156 14.22 0.57 -13.06
C GLY A 156 13.79 1.45 -14.25
N LYS A 157 14.66 2.37 -14.69
CA LYS A 157 14.50 3.21 -15.87
C LYS A 157 15.75 3.11 -16.75
N ILE A 158 15.71 3.76 -17.91
CA ILE A 158 16.87 3.83 -18.82
C ILE A 158 17.21 5.28 -19.02
N ALA A 159 18.34 5.72 -18.47
CA ALA A 159 18.80 7.08 -18.67
C ALA A 159 19.23 7.32 -20.12
N ILE A 160 19.23 8.59 -20.57
CA ILE A 160 19.76 8.97 -21.89
C ILE A 160 21.23 8.54 -22.07
N THR A 161 22.01 8.57 -20.98
CA THR A 161 23.41 8.13 -20.93
C THR A 161 23.56 6.61 -21.04
N GLU A 162 22.56 5.86 -20.59
CA GLU A 162 22.48 4.40 -20.67
C GLU A 162 21.85 3.91 -21.98
N SER A 163 21.09 4.77 -22.66
CA SER A 163 20.47 4.49 -23.94
C SER A 163 21.52 4.31 -25.07
N LYS A 164 21.35 3.29 -25.92
CA LYS A 164 22.28 2.96 -27.01
C LYS A 164 21.55 2.66 -28.32
N GLY A 165 22.19 2.95 -29.45
CA GLY A 165 21.67 2.68 -30.80
C GLY A 165 20.37 3.42 -31.12
N LYS A 166 19.45 2.75 -31.82
CA LYS A 166 18.14 3.30 -32.24
C LYS A 166 17.27 3.81 -31.09
N LEU A 167 17.56 3.39 -29.86
CA LEU A 167 16.86 3.89 -28.67
C LEU A 167 17.29 5.31 -28.33
N LYS A 168 18.59 5.62 -28.43
CA LYS A 168 19.13 6.96 -28.18
C LYS A 168 18.61 7.96 -29.21
N GLU A 169 18.52 7.54 -30.48
CA GLU A 169 17.95 8.35 -31.58
C GLU A 169 16.45 8.64 -31.41
N ASN A 170 15.72 7.75 -30.75
CA ASN A 170 14.29 7.92 -30.47
C ASN A 170 14.04 8.22 -28.99
N PHE A 171 15.07 8.67 -28.26
CA PHE A 171 14.98 8.90 -26.82
C PHE A 171 13.95 10.00 -26.54
N ASP A 172 14.08 11.15 -27.20
CA ASP A 172 13.14 12.28 -27.06
C ASP A 172 11.71 11.95 -27.48
N LYS A 173 11.52 10.92 -28.31
CA LYS A 173 10.18 10.44 -28.71
C LYS A 173 9.58 9.48 -27.69
N ARG A 174 10.43 8.86 -26.87
CA ARG A 174 10.06 7.87 -25.84
C ARG A 174 9.94 8.51 -24.47
N ASP A 175 10.80 9.48 -24.16
CA ASP A 175 10.80 10.31 -22.97
C ASP A 175 9.68 11.36 -23.11
N ALA A 176 8.49 11.01 -22.63
CA ALA A 176 7.30 11.82 -22.81
C ALA A 176 7.25 12.98 -21.81
N ASN A 177 7.85 12.80 -20.64
CA ASN A 177 7.93 13.81 -19.59
C ASN A 177 9.20 14.67 -19.66
N LYS A 178 10.13 14.35 -20.57
CA LYS A 178 11.42 15.03 -20.78
C LYS A 178 12.28 15.06 -19.52
N ASP A 179 12.18 14.01 -18.69
CA ASP A 179 12.94 13.91 -17.45
C ASP A 179 14.36 13.34 -17.67
N GLY A 180 14.69 12.94 -18.90
CA GLY A 180 15.98 12.37 -19.27
C GLY A 180 16.09 10.87 -19.03
N PHE A 181 14.97 10.21 -18.69
CA PHE A 181 14.86 8.77 -18.46
C PHE A 181 13.68 8.20 -19.25
N ILE A 182 13.80 6.94 -19.66
CA ILE A 182 12.68 6.19 -20.25
C ILE A 182 12.22 5.17 -19.22
N ALA A 183 11.05 5.40 -18.64
CA ALA A 183 10.42 4.48 -17.71
C ALA A 183 9.41 3.52 -18.39
N GLU A 184 9.03 2.45 -17.70
CA GLU A 184 8.13 1.41 -18.24
C GLU A 184 6.78 1.99 -18.71
N ASN A 185 6.27 2.98 -17.99
CA ASN A 185 5.03 3.70 -18.30
C ASN A 185 5.13 4.58 -19.55
N GLU A 186 6.34 4.86 -20.02
CA GLU A 186 6.61 5.64 -21.23
C GLU A 186 6.94 4.71 -22.42
N PHE A 187 7.38 3.48 -22.12
CA PHE A 187 7.63 2.43 -23.08
C PHE A 187 6.35 1.68 -23.48
N GLY A 188 5.47 2.35 -24.20
CA GLY A 188 4.22 1.76 -24.68
C GLY A 188 3.27 2.72 -25.37
N ARG A 189 3.53 4.04 -25.31
CA ARG A 189 2.73 5.04 -26.03
C ARG A 189 3.32 5.32 -27.40
N GLY A 190 3.30 4.32 -28.27
CA GLY A 190 3.30 4.55 -29.70
C GLY A 190 1.86 4.74 -30.14
N LYS A 191 1.46 5.97 -30.48
CA LYS A 191 0.38 6.16 -31.44
C LYS A 191 0.98 6.15 -32.83
#